data_AF-A0A329RKY6-F1
#
_entry.id   AF-A0A329RKY6-F1
#
_cell.length_a   1.000
_cell.length_b   1.000
_cell.length_c   1.000
_cell.angle_alpha   90.00
_cell.angle_beta   90.00
_cell.angle_gamma   90.00
#
_symmetry.space_group_name_H-M   'P 1'
#
loop_
_entity.id
_entity.type
_entity.pdbx_description
1 polymer ?
#
loop_
_entity_poly.entity_id
_entity_poly.type
_entity_poly.pdbx_seq_one_letter_code
_entity_poly.pdbx_strand_id
1 'polypeptide(L)'
;MECGAQTCCFVHVCVSVCSSHDKPAPTFALRVTSARLVHNHALSKHTFNQYPHNRSALEPEAVTTVNELRKAGAKKKHIIKYIFDNSKCNPSNQDVHNLVQKLKKWEDTATSSAKRIKQWMIEFSEEPGTVRRIFVNSVKNKTITTCISLQI
;
A
#
# COMPACT_ATOMS: atom_id res chain seq x y z
N MET A 1 -2.21 25.69 -1.36
CA MET A 1 -1.63 24.52 -2.05
C MET A 1 -0.67 23.89 -1.06
N GLU A 2 -0.97 22.69 -0.57
CA GLU A 2 -0.27 22.11 0.57
C GLU A 2 0.90 21.23 0.11
N CYS A 3 2.06 21.39 0.73
CA CYS A 3 3.21 20.51 0.49
C CYS A 3 3.02 19.23 1.31
N GLY A 4 2.67 18.13 0.65
CA GLY A 4 2.48 16.82 1.29
C GLY A 4 3.78 16.12 1.72
N ALA A 5 4.95 16.69 1.43
CA ALA A 5 6.24 16.11 1.79
C ALA A 5 6.73 16.65 3.15
N GLN A 6 6.68 15.79 4.18
CA GLN A 6 7.11 16.07 5.56
C GLN A 6 8.56 16.59 5.68
N THR A 7 9.41 16.29 4.68
CA THR A 7 10.83 16.66 4.65
C THR A 7 11.13 17.99 3.97
N CYS A 8 10.13 18.67 3.41
CA CYS A 8 10.32 19.90 2.63
C CYS A 8 9.89 21.18 3.36
N CYS A 9 9.55 21.05 4.64
CA CYS A 9 9.04 22.14 5.47
C CYS A 9 9.87 22.24 6.74
N PHE A 10 10.40 23.43 7.03
CA PHE A 10 10.95 23.75 8.33
C PHE A 10 9.92 24.52 9.15
N VAL A 11 9.78 24.17 10.42
CA VAL A 11 8.94 24.91 11.37
C VAL A 11 9.84 25.79 12.20
N HIS A 12 9.77 27.10 12.00
CA HIS A 12 10.38 28.07 12.90
C HIS A 12 9.37 28.38 14.00
N VAL A 13 9.64 27.89 15.21
CA VAL A 13 8.80 28.15 16.40
C VAL A 13 9.51 29.15 17.29
N CYS A 14 8.87 30.28 17.57
CA CYS A 14 9.31 31.20 18.62
C CYS A 14 8.56 30.85 19.91
N VAL A 15 9.31 30.64 20.99
CA VAL A 15 8.75 30.27 22.29
C VAL A 15 9.23 31.26 23.33
N SER A 16 8.33 31.76 24.15
CA SER A 16 8.64 32.57 25.33
C SER A 16 8.23 31.82 26.58
N VAL A 17 9.05 31.90 27.62
CA VAL A 17 8.72 31.36 28.96
C VAL A 17 7.91 32.41 29.70
N CYS A 18 6.73 32.05 30.17
CA CYS A 18 5.91 32.88 31.05
C CYS A 18 6.00 32.31 32.47
N SER A 19 6.27 33.16 33.45
CA SER A 19 6.23 32.81 34.87
C SER A 19 5.16 33.65 35.56
N SER A 20 4.31 32.99 36.35
CA SER A 20 3.34 33.65 37.22
C SER A 20 3.96 33.83 38.60
N HIS A 21 4.31 35.07 38.96
CA HIS A 21 4.89 35.38 40.28
C HIS A 21 3.85 35.37 41.43
N ASP A 22 2.55 35.34 41.10
CA ASP A 22 1.46 35.41 42.09
C ASP A 22 1.06 34.05 42.71
N LYS A 23 1.76 32.96 42.39
CA LYS A 23 1.47 31.61 42.92
C LYS A 23 2.57 31.15 43.88
N PRO A 24 2.23 30.38 44.94
CA PRO A 24 3.20 29.89 45.93
C PRO A 24 4.25 28.93 45.34
N ALA A 25 3.97 28.36 44.18
CA ALA A 25 4.94 27.62 43.38
C ALA A 25 5.08 28.27 41.99
N PRO A 26 6.30 28.56 41.51
CA PRO A 26 6.49 29.15 40.19
C PRO A 26 5.97 28.19 39.12
N THR A 27 4.99 28.65 38.35
CA THR A 27 4.46 27.90 37.20
C THR A 27 5.09 28.46 35.94
N PHE A 28 5.95 27.67 35.30
CA PHE A 28 6.53 28.00 34.01
C PHE A 28 5.64 27.47 32.90
N ALA A 29 5.22 28.35 31.99
CA ALA A 29 4.49 27.98 30.79
C ALA A 29 5.31 28.32 29.54
N LEU A 30 5.35 27.40 28.58
CA LEU A 30 5.88 27.67 27.25
C LEU A 30 4.76 28.28 26.41
N ARG A 31 4.92 29.55 26.02
CA ARG A 31 4.01 30.23 25.09
C ARG A 31 4.64 30.23 23.70
N VAL A 32 4.02 29.53 22.76
CA VAL A 32 4.35 29.65 21.34
C VAL A 32 3.85 31.00 20.84
N THR A 33 4.74 31.89 20.44
CA THR A 33 4.39 33.27 20.01
C THR A 33 4.23 33.36 18.50
N SER A 34 4.95 32.54 17.74
CA SER A 34 4.76 32.40 16.31
C SER A 34 5.26 31.04 15.82
N ALA A 35 4.58 30.48 14.83
CA ALA A 35 5.06 29.35 14.06
C ALA A 35 5.05 29.75 12.57
N ARG A 36 6.21 29.67 11.91
CA ARG A 36 6.33 29.90 10.47
C ARG A 36 6.71 28.61 9.78
N LEU A 37 5.90 28.22 8.79
CA LEU A 37 6.22 27.12 7.88
C LEU A 37 7.01 27.69 6.71
N VAL A 38 8.26 27.24 6.56
CA VAL A 38 9.14 27.66 5.46
C VAL A 38 9.36 26.48 4.54
N HIS A 39 8.99 26.65 3.27
CA HIS A 39 9.29 25.66 2.24
C HIS A 39 10.67 25.92 1.66
N ASN A 40 11.44 24.85 1.45
CA ASN A 40 12.74 24.90 0.79
C ASN A 40 12.66 24.92 -0.75
N HIS A 41 11.47 25.04 -1.31
CA HIS A 41 11.20 25.02 -2.74
C HIS A 41 9.94 25.81 -3.08
N ALA A 42 9.79 26.19 -4.34
CA ALA A 42 8.58 26.84 -4.83
C ALA A 42 7.39 25.87 -4.81
N LEU A 43 6.29 26.29 -4.19
CA LEU A 43 5.04 25.55 -4.21
C LEU A 43 4.40 25.69 -5.60
N SER A 44 4.38 24.60 -6.35
CA SER A 44 3.71 24.54 -7.64
C SER A 44 2.84 23.30 -7.76
N LYS A 45 1.74 23.42 -8.51
CA LYS A 45 0.86 22.28 -8.83
C LYS A 45 1.62 21.17 -9.55
N HIS A 46 2.60 21.56 -10.37
CA HIS A 46 3.48 20.62 -11.05
C HIS A 46 4.31 19.80 -10.05
N THR A 47 4.99 20.45 -9.10
CA THR A 47 5.78 19.78 -8.06
C THR A 47 4.90 18.87 -7.19
N PHE A 48 3.72 19.34 -6.82
CA PHE A 48 2.76 18.56 -6.06
C PHE A 48 2.37 17.26 -6.78
N ASN A 49 2.02 17.35 -8.07
CA ASN A 49 1.63 16.19 -8.87
C ASN A 49 2.78 15.19 -9.11
N GLN A 50 4.04 15.62 -8.96
CA GLN A 50 5.22 14.77 -9.14
C GLN A 50 5.54 13.88 -7.93
N TYR A 51 4.90 14.13 -6.77
CA TYR A 51 5.16 13.29 -5.60
C TYR A 51 4.74 11.84 -5.86
N PRO A 52 5.54 10.84 -5.42
CA PRO A 52 5.25 9.43 -5.67
C PRO A 52 3.84 9.02 -5.25
N HIS A 53 3.37 9.49 -4.08
CA HIS A 53 2.02 9.20 -3.60
C HIS A 53 0.93 9.72 -4.57
N ASN A 54 1.10 10.92 -5.11
CA ASN A 54 0.14 11.52 -6.05
C ASN A 54 0.19 10.88 -7.44
N ARG A 55 1.38 10.53 -7.93
CA ARG A 55 1.55 9.87 -9.23
C ARG A 55 0.96 8.46 -9.29
N SER A 56 0.85 7.78 -8.14
CA SER A 56 0.33 6.41 -8.05
C SER A 56 -1.00 6.29 -7.28
N ALA A 57 -1.66 7.41 -6.94
CA ALA A 57 -2.95 7.43 -6.25
C ALA A 57 -4.11 7.08 -7.21
N LEU A 58 -4.09 5.85 -7.72
CA LEU A 58 -5.14 5.34 -8.58
C LEU A 58 -6.35 4.92 -7.75
N GLU A 59 -7.53 5.31 -8.22
CA GLU A 59 -8.79 4.82 -7.69
C GLU A 59 -8.90 3.29 -7.81
N PRO A 60 -9.58 2.61 -6.88
CA PRO A 60 -9.70 1.15 -6.89
C PRO A 60 -10.25 0.56 -8.20
N GLU A 61 -11.16 1.27 -8.85
CA GLU A 61 -11.72 0.90 -10.16
C GLU A 61 -10.65 0.91 -11.25
N ALA A 62 -9.85 1.98 -11.34
CA ALA A 62 -8.75 2.08 -12.29
C ALA A 62 -7.70 0.97 -12.06
N VAL A 63 -7.43 0.61 -10.80
CA VAL A 63 -6.52 -0.51 -10.46
C VAL A 63 -7.08 -1.84 -10.97
N THR A 64 -8.39 -2.04 -10.86
CA THR A 64 -9.08 -3.25 -11.38
C THR A 64 -8.91 -3.35 -12.89
N THR A 65 -9.20 -2.27 -13.63
CA THR A 65 -9.03 -2.27 -15.09
C THR A 65 -7.58 -2.45 -15.51
N VAL A 66 -6.62 -1.84 -14.79
CA VAL A 66 -5.19 -2.08 -15.04
C VAL A 66 -4.83 -3.55 -14.85
N ASN A 67 -5.43 -4.24 -13.88
CA ASN A 67 -5.24 -5.67 -13.67
C ASN A 67 -5.81 -6.50 -14.83
N GLU A 68 -6.97 -6.13 -15.37
CA GLU A 68 -7.58 -6.76 -16.54
C GLU A 68 -6.72 -6.55 -17.81
N LEU A 69 -6.30 -5.31 -18.07
CA LEU A 69 -5.38 -4.98 -19.18
C LEU A 69 -4.08 -5.79 -19.09
N ARG A 70 -3.53 -5.90 -17.87
CA ARG A 70 -2.36 -6.75 -17.61
C ARG A 70 -2.63 -8.21 -17.93
N LYS A 71 -3.79 -8.76 -17.55
CA LYS A 71 -4.19 -10.15 -17.86
C LYS A 71 -4.39 -10.38 -19.36
N ALA A 72 -4.92 -9.39 -20.08
CA ALA A 72 -5.06 -9.40 -21.53
C ALA A 72 -3.72 -9.23 -22.28
N GLY A 73 -2.60 -9.11 -21.58
CA GLY A 73 -1.27 -8.97 -22.20
C GLY A 73 -0.98 -7.56 -22.73
N ALA A 74 -1.71 -6.54 -22.28
CA ALA A 74 -1.47 -5.17 -22.71
C ALA A 74 -0.04 -4.73 -22.40
N LYS A 75 0.62 -4.11 -23.39
CA LYS A 75 1.97 -3.56 -23.19
C LYS A 75 1.92 -2.40 -22.19
N LYS A 76 2.97 -2.22 -21.37
CA LYS A 76 3.07 -1.15 -20.37
C LYS A 76 2.73 0.25 -20.91
N LYS A 77 3.14 0.57 -22.14
CA LYS A 77 2.82 1.85 -22.80
C LYS A 77 1.31 2.10 -22.90
N HIS A 78 0.52 1.07 -23.19
CA HIS A 78 -0.94 1.17 -23.26
C HIS A 78 -1.56 1.28 -21.87
N ILE A 79 -0.99 0.61 -20.86
CA ILE A 79 -1.43 0.77 -19.47
C ILE A 79 -1.18 2.19 -18.96
N ILE A 80 -0.02 2.78 -19.27
CA ILE A 80 0.29 4.18 -18.94
C ILE A 80 -0.70 5.12 -19.63
N LYS A 81 -0.96 4.91 -20.92
CA LYS A 81 -1.94 5.71 -21.67
C LYS A 81 -3.33 5.62 -21.05
N TYR A 82 -3.79 4.41 -20.71
CA TYR A 82 -5.07 4.22 -20.03
C TYR A 82 -5.14 5.02 -18.72
N ILE A 83 -4.11 4.95 -17.89
CA ILE A 83 -4.07 5.68 -16.62
C ILE A 83 -4.13 7.19 -16.87
N PHE A 84 -3.38 7.69 -17.85
CA PHE A 84 -3.38 9.11 -18.19
C PHE A 84 -4.75 9.59 -18.71
N ASP A 85 -5.42 8.78 -19.53
CA ASP A 85 -6.70 9.13 -20.14
C ASP A 85 -7.88 9.02 -19.14
N ASN A 86 -7.78 8.15 -18.13
CA ASN A 86 -8.86 7.83 -17.19
C ASN A 86 -8.63 8.31 -15.76
N SER A 87 -7.51 8.99 -15.49
CA SER A 87 -7.21 9.51 -14.16
C SER A 87 -6.43 10.82 -14.22
N LYS A 88 -6.31 11.49 -13.07
CA LYS A 88 -5.45 12.68 -12.93
C LYS A 88 -3.99 12.32 -12.66
N CYS A 89 -3.66 11.03 -12.60
CA CYS A 89 -2.32 10.54 -12.31
C CYS A 89 -1.44 10.57 -13.56
N ASN A 90 -0.16 10.87 -13.35
CA ASN A 90 0.86 10.79 -14.40
C ASN A 90 1.97 9.84 -13.94
N PRO A 91 1.72 8.52 -13.97
CA PRO A 91 2.69 7.54 -13.49
C PRO A 91 3.87 7.40 -14.45
N SER A 92 5.06 7.22 -13.89
CA SER A 92 6.24 6.86 -14.69
C SER A 92 6.19 5.38 -15.13
N ASN A 93 7.08 5.01 -16.05
CA ASN A 93 7.29 3.60 -16.42
C ASN A 93 7.61 2.71 -15.19
N GLN A 94 8.35 3.25 -14.22
CA GLN A 94 8.70 2.52 -13.01
C GLN A 94 7.47 2.31 -12.12
N ASP A 95 6.60 3.32 -12.00
CA ASP A 95 5.39 3.23 -11.19
C ASP A 95 4.45 2.14 -11.73
N VAL A 96 4.25 2.11 -13.06
CA VAL A 96 3.44 1.05 -13.71
C VAL A 96 4.11 -0.32 -13.60
N HIS A 97 5.43 -0.39 -13.69
CA HIS A 97 6.15 -1.64 -13.48
C HIS A 97 5.93 -2.20 -12.07
N ASN A 98 6.08 -1.35 -11.05
CA ASN A 98 5.88 -1.70 -9.66
C ASN A 98 4.43 -2.11 -9.39
N LEU A 99 3.45 -1.40 -9.96
CA LEU A 99 2.03 -1.72 -9.85
C LEU A 99 1.73 -3.11 -10.44
N VAL A 100 2.19 -3.37 -11.67
CA VAL A 100 2.00 -4.68 -12.31
C VAL A 100 2.64 -5.81 -11.51
N GLN A 101 3.85 -5.60 -10.96
CA GLN A 101 4.49 -6.59 -10.10
C GLN A 101 3.71 -6.84 -8.81
N LYS A 102 3.20 -5.78 -8.16
CA LYS A 102 2.34 -5.92 -6.98
C LYS A 102 1.08 -6.72 -7.28
N LEU A 103 0.42 -6.42 -8.39
CA LEU A 103 -0.79 -7.13 -8.84
C LEU A 103 -0.52 -8.63 -9.10
N LYS A 104 0.62 -8.96 -9.71
CA LYS A 104 1.03 -10.38 -9.89
C LYS A 104 1.26 -11.06 -8.55
N LYS A 105 2.01 -10.42 -7.65
CA LYS A 105 2.30 -10.96 -6.31
C LYS A 105 1.02 -11.21 -5.52
N TRP A 106 0.05 -10.30 -5.58
CA TRP A 106 -1.23 -10.47 -4.90
C TRP A 106 -2.05 -11.63 -5.47
N GLU A 107 -2.00 -11.86 -6.78
CA GLU A 107 -2.63 -13.03 -7.40
C GLU A 107 -1.95 -14.35 -7.00
N ASP A 108 -0.62 -14.39 -6.97
CA ASP A 108 0.14 -15.56 -6.49
C ASP A 108 -0.17 -15.86 -5.01
N THR A 109 -0.34 -14.81 -4.21
CA THR A 109 -0.69 -14.92 -2.79
C THR A 109 -2.17 -15.32 -2.60
N ALA A 110 -3.08 -14.82 -3.44
CA ALA A 110 -4.51 -15.16 -3.44
C ALA A 110 -4.80 -16.57 -3.99
N THR A 111 -3.87 -17.11 -4.79
CA THR A 111 -3.80 -18.51 -5.23
C THR A 111 -2.94 -19.31 -4.26
N SER A 112 -3.15 -19.08 -2.95
CA SER A 112 -2.27 -19.54 -1.87
C SER A 112 -1.93 -21.03 -1.95
N SER A 113 -0.82 -21.41 -1.32
CA SER A 113 -0.43 -22.82 -1.13
C SER A 113 -1.58 -23.71 -0.66
N ALA A 114 -2.55 -23.19 0.09
CA ALA A 114 -3.77 -23.93 0.47
C ALA A 114 -4.69 -24.26 -0.71
N LYS A 115 -4.86 -23.36 -1.69
CA LYS A 115 -5.60 -23.64 -2.94
C LYS A 115 -4.85 -24.63 -3.83
N ARG A 116 -3.52 -24.50 -3.94
CA ARG A 116 -2.68 -25.45 -4.69
C ARG A 116 -2.68 -26.85 -4.07
N ILE A 117 -2.58 -26.92 -2.73
CA ILE A 117 -2.76 -28.15 -1.97
C ILE A 117 -4.16 -28.69 -2.24
N LYS A 118 -5.23 -27.91 -2.07
CA LYS A 118 -6.61 -28.37 -2.36
C LYS A 118 -6.77 -28.94 -3.79
N GLN A 119 -6.18 -28.32 -4.81
CA GLN A 119 -6.24 -28.78 -6.20
C GLN A 119 -5.47 -30.09 -6.41
N TRP A 120 -4.20 -30.15 -5.99
CA TRP A 120 -3.38 -31.38 -6.03
C TRP A 120 -4.05 -32.52 -5.25
N MET A 121 -4.75 -32.18 -4.17
CA MET A 121 -5.48 -33.13 -3.36
C MET A 121 -6.71 -33.71 -4.08
N ILE A 122 -7.39 -32.93 -4.92
CA ILE A 122 -8.51 -33.43 -5.75
C ILE A 122 -7.97 -34.41 -6.79
N GLU A 123 -6.90 -34.03 -7.50
CA GLU A 123 -6.24 -34.85 -8.53
C GLU A 123 -5.71 -36.18 -7.95
N PHE A 124 -5.13 -36.16 -6.74
CA PHE A 124 -4.65 -37.37 -6.06
C PHE A 124 -5.78 -38.30 -5.59
N SER A 125 -7.01 -37.78 -5.44
CA SER A 125 -8.15 -38.54 -4.94
C SER A 125 -8.98 -39.20 -6.04
N GLU A 126 -8.59 -39.08 -7.31
CA GLU A 126 -9.19 -39.82 -8.44
C GLU A 126 -8.78 -41.30 -8.45
N GLU A 127 -7.81 -41.72 -7.62
CA GLU A 127 -7.49 -43.13 -7.42
C GLU A 127 -8.45 -43.80 -6.42
N PRO A 128 -9.23 -44.83 -6.83
CA PRO A 128 -10.20 -45.49 -5.97
C PRO A 128 -9.51 -46.23 -4.81
N GLY A 129 -9.82 -45.82 -3.57
CA GLY A 129 -9.30 -46.44 -2.33
C GLY A 129 -8.79 -45.45 -1.27
N THR A 130 -8.65 -44.17 -1.59
CA THR A 130 -8.05 -43.18 -0.66
C THR A 130 -9.10 -42.44 0.17
N VAL A 131 -9.07 -42.59 1.50
CA VAL A 131 -9.91 -41.79 2.43
C VAL A 131 -9.12 -40.58 2.94
N ARG A 132 -9.76 -39.39 2.93
CA ARG A 132 -9.07 -38.12 3.21
C ARG A 132 -9.80 -37.20 4.19
N ARG A 133 -9.04 -36.52 5.06
CA ARG A 133 -9.49 -35.36 5.86
C ARG A 133 -8.47 -34.22 5.82
N ILE A 134 -8.98 -32.98 5.77
CA ILE A 134 -8.19 -31.74 5.76
C ILE A 134 -8.48 -30.96 7.03
N PHE A 135 -7.44 -30.57 7.76
CA PHE A 135 -7.54 -29.62 8.87
C PHE A 135 -6.75 -28.36 8.52
N VAL A 136 -7.44 -27.22 8.52
CA VAL A 136 -6.81 -25.91 8.33
C VAL A 136 -6.78 -25.21 9.69
N ASN A 137 -5.59 -25.07 10.26
CA ASN A 137 -5.39 -24.43 11.57
C ASN A 137 -4.62 -23.10 11.40
N SER A 138 -4.99 -22.08 12.16
CA SER A 138 -4.22 -20.82 12.24
C SER A 138 -3.36 -20.85 13.50
N VAL A 139 -2.03 -20.91 13.33
CA VAL A 139 -1.07 -20.91 14.45
C VAL A 139 -0.15 -19.71 14.28
N LYS A 140 -0.15 -18.79 15.27
CA LYS A 140 0.71 -17.57 15.29
C LYS A 140 0.67 -16.76 13.97
N ASN A 141 -0.54 -16.42 13.50
CA ASN A 141 -0.77 -15.70 12.24
C ASN A 141 -0.24 -16.38 10.96
N LYS A 142 0.02 -17.69 11.02
CA LYS A 142 0.35 -18.53 9.85
C LYS A 142 -0.70 -19.63 9.69
N THR A 143 -1.26 -19.74 8.50
CA THR A 143 -2.19 -20.81 8.14
C THR A 143 -1.41 -22.09 7.88
N ILE A 144 -1.62 -23.11 8.70
CA ILE A 144 -1.03 -24.44 8.55
C ILE A 144 -2.13 -25.38 8.06
N THR A 145 -1.88 -26.08 6.95
CA THR A 145 -2.80 -27.08 6.41
C THR A 145 -2.21 -28.46 6.66
N THR A 146 -2.90 -29.29 7.45
CA THR A 146 -2.49 -30.67 7.73
C THR A 146 -3.36 -31.62 6.91
N CYS A 147 -2.72 -32.54 6.21
CA CYS A 147 -3.35 -33.50 5.32
C CYS A 147 -3.13 -34.91 5.88
N ILE A 148 -4.20 -35.68 6.08
CA ILE A 148 -4.12 -37.10 6.44
C ILE A 148 -4.67 -37.91 5.27
N SER A 149 -3.87 -38.84 4.76
CA SER A 149 -4.26 -39.84 3.76
C SER A 149 -4.15 -41.23 4.39
N LEU A 150 -5.23 -42.00 4.29
CA LEU A 150 -5.22 -43.44 4.56
C LEU A 150 -5.33 -44.15 3.21
N GLN A 151 -4.28 -44.90 2.86
CA GLN A 151 -4.35 -45.94 1.83
C GLN A 151 -4.90 -47.18 2.53
N ILE A 152 -6.02 -47.71 2.05
CA ILE A 152 -6.59 -48.99 2.51
C ILE A 152 -5.99 -50.10 1.66
#